data_AF-A0A353DJR9-F1
#
_entry.id   AF-A0A353DJR9-F1
#
_cell.length_a   1.000
_cell.length_b   1.000
_cell.length_c   1.000
_cell.angle_alpha   90.00
_cell.angle_beta   90.00
_cell.angle_gamma   90.00
#
_symmetry.space_group_name_H-M   'P 1'
#
loop_
_entity.id
_entity.type
_entity.pdbx_description
1 polymer ?
#
loop_
_entity_poly.entity_id
_entity_poly.type
_entity_poly.pdbx_seq_one_letter_code
_entity_poly.pdbx_strand_id
1 'polypeptide(L)' 'TSFGKEPVLIREGGSIPIIQDMKEILGSDSLMLGLALPDCQIHAPNENFAVENFECGILMSQALLKELAKA' A
#
# COMPACT_ATOMS: atom_id res chain seq x y z
N THR A 1 8.89 -12.29 -4.61
CA THR A 1 7.88 -11.48 -3.89
C THR A 1 6.63 -11.39 -4.73
N SER A 2 5.46 -11.07 -4.14
CA SER A 2 4.11 -11.32 -4.70
C SER A 2 3.85 -10.81 -6.12
N PHE A 3 4.60 -9.81 -6.61
CA PHE A 3 4.44 -9.20 -7.94
C PHE A 3 5.56 -9.54 -8.93
N GLY A 4 6.55 -10.36 -8.53
CA GLY A 4 7.64 -10.80 -9.41
C GLY A 4 8.62 -9.70 -9.86
N LYS A 5 8.53 -8.49 -9.30
CA LYS A 5 9.38 -7.34 -9.59
C LYS A 5 9.78 -6.61 -8.31
N GLU A 6 10.89 -5.87 -8.37
CA GLU A 6 11.31 -4.99 -7.28
C GLU A 6 10.33 -3.81 -7.13
N PRO A 7 9.92 -3.47 -5.88
CA PRO A 7 9.05 -2.34 -5.63
C PRO A 7 9.79 -1.02 -5.82
N VAL A 8 9.06 0.03 -6.20
CA VAL A 8 9.61 1.38 -6.34
C VAL A 8 9.17 2.23 -5.15
N LEU A 9 10.10 2.97 -4.56
CA LEU A 9 9.80 3.97 -3.55
C LEU A 9 9.36 5.27 -4.23
N ILE A 10 8.12 5.67 -4.02
CA ILE A 10 7.52 6.86 -4.62
C ILE A 10 6.85 7.73 -3.56
N ARG A 11 6.59 8.98 -3.93
CA ARG A 11 5.72 9.90 -3.19
C ARG A 11 4.37 9.97 -3.89
N GLU A 12 3.31 10.16 -3.11
CA GLU A 12 1.95 10.33 -3.61
C GLU A 12 1.45 11.75 -3.40
N GLY A 13 0.56 12.20 -4.29
CA GLY A 13 -0.10 13.51 -4.19
C GLY A 13 -1.37 13.49 -3.32
N GLY A 14 -1.87 12.30 -2.98
CA GLY A 14 -3.01 12.13 -2.08
C GLY A 14 -2.66 12.42 -0.62
N SER A 15 -3.67 12.78 0.17
CA SER A 15 -3.51 13.11 1.59
C SER A 15 -4.18 12.06 2.47
N ILE A 16 -3.43 11.55 3.46
CA ILE A 16 -3.94 10.69 4.53
C ILE A 16 -3.47 11.32 5.85
N PRO A 17 -4.25 12.25 6.44
CA PRO A 17 -3.80 13.10 7.55
C PRO A 17 -3.32 12.32 8.79
N ILE A 18 -3.96 11.18 9.09
CA ILE A 18 -3.65 10.36 10.27
C ILE A 18 -2.20 9.84 10.29
N ILE A 19 -1.51 9.77 9.14
CA ILE A 19 -0.10 9.33 9.10
C ILE A 19 0.79 10.20 9.99
N GLN A 20 0.55 11.51 10.01
CA GLN A 20 1.31 12.43 10.86
C GLN A 20 1.03 12.15 12.34
N ASP A 21 -0.24 11.96 12.71
CA ASP A 21 -0.65 11.65 14.08
C ASP A 21 -0.04 10.33 14.57
N MET A 22 0.06 9.31 13.71
CA MET A 22 0.73 8.04 14.04
C MET A 22 2.19 8.28 14.45
N LYS A 23 2.88 9.21 13.78
CA LYS A 23 4.26 9.56 14.12
C LYS A 23 4.35 10.37 15.41
N GLU A 24 3.51 11.40 15.56
CA GLU A 24 3.58 12.33 16.70
C GLU A 24 3.10 11.71 18.01
N ILE A 25 2.02 10.93 17.97
CA ILE A 25 1.39 10.36 19.16
C ILE A 25 2.02 9.02 19.54
N LEU A 26 2.23 8.13 18.55
CA LEU A 26 2.71 6.77 18.81
C LEU A 26 4.22 6.61 18.56
N GLY A 27 4.91 7.64 18.07
CA GLY A 27 6.33 7.56 17.71
C GLY A 27 6.64 6.64 16.53
N SER A 28 5.62 6.08 15.88
CA SER A 28 5.74 4.97 14.93
C SER A 28 5.90 5.46 13.50
N ASP A 29 6.80 4.84 12.75
CA ASP A 29 6.90 5.06 11.30
C ASP A 29 5.78 4.32 10.57
N SER A 30 5.27 4.92 9.50
CA SER A 30 4.21 4.34 8.67
C SER A 30 4.79 3.84 7.35
N LEU A 31 4.42 2.61 6.97
CA LEU A 31 4.73 2.03 5.67
C LEU A 31 3.48 2.06 4.79
N MET A 32 3.56 2.78 3.67
CA MET A 32 2.48 2.86 2.68
C MET A 32 2.70 1.83 1.58
N LEU A 33 1.68 1.01 1.30
CA LEU A 33 1.72 -0.05 0.29
C LEU A 33 0.73 0.27 -0.81
N GLY A 34 1.25 0.69 -1.97
CA GLY A 34 0.44 0.99 -3.15
C GLY A 34 0.01 -0.28 -3.88
N LEU A 35 -1.30 -0.43 -4.09
CA LEU A 35 -1.88 -1.52 -4.88
C LEU A 35 -2.75 -1.02 -6.04
N ALA A 36 -3.23 0.22 -5.99
CA ALA A 36 -4.00 0.82 -7.07
C ALA A 36 -3.08 1.24 -8.22
N LEU A 37 -3.56 1.09 -9.44
CA LEU A 37 -2.90 1.60 -10.64
C LEU A 37 -3.36 3.04 -10.93
N PRO A 38 -2.59 3.83 -11.71
CA PRO A 38 -2.96 5.22 -12.03
C PRO A 38 -4.32 5.38 -12.73
N ASP A 39 -4.80 4.33 -13.40
CA ASP A 39 -6.08 4.26 -14.11
C ASP A 39 -7.24 3.70 -13.26
N CYS A 40 -7.04 3.48 -11.95
CA CYS A 40 -8.10 3.06 -11.05
C CYS A 40 -9.22 4.10 -10.89
N GLN A 41 -9.00 5.37 -11.28
CA GLN A 41 -10.01 6.44 -11.25
C GLN A 41 -10.66 6.63 -9.87
N ILE A 42 -9.86 6.60 -8.80
CA ILE A 42 -10.33 6.78 -7.43
C ILE A 42 -11.15 8.08 -7.33
N HIS A 43 -12.39 7.99 -6.85
CA HIS A 43 -13.36 9.09 -6.74
C HIS A 43 -13.95 9.60 -8.06
N ALA A 44 -13.88 8.83 -9.14
CA ALA A 44 -14.47 9.17 -10.43
C ALA A 44 -15.32 8.02 -11.01
N PRO A 45 -16.19 8.27 -12.01
CA PRO A 45 -16.93 7.21 -12.69
C PRO A 45 -16.01 6.14 -13.28
N ASN A 46 -16.47 4.89 -13.28
CA ASN A 46 -15.70 3.71 -13.70
C ASN A 46 -14.46 3.44 -12.83
N GLU A 47 -14.48 3.88 -11.56
CA GLU A 47 -13.52 3.45 -10.55
C GLU A 47 -13.38 1.92 -10.56
N ASN A 48 -12.15 1.44 -10.60
CA ASN A 48 -11.84 0.03 -10.82
C ASN A 48 -10.60 -0.40 -10.03
N PHE A 49 -10.39 -1.71 -10.00
CA PHE A 49 -9.23 -2.32 -9.37
C PHE A 49 -8.87 -3.62 -10.09
N ALA A 50 -7.59 -3.81 -10.41
CA ALA A 50 -7.13 -5.01 -11.12
C ALA A 50 -7.25 -6.26 -10.24
N VAL A 51 -7.83 -7.33 -10.79
CA VAL A 51 -8.01 -8.60 -10.07
C VAL A 51 -6.66 -9.21 -9.68
N GLU A 52 -5.67 -9.08 -10.56
CA GLU A 52 -4.30 -9.53 -10.32
C GLU A 52 -3.68 -8.79 -9.13
N ASN A 53 -3.93 -7.48 -8.99
CA ASN A 53 -3.45 -6.69 -7.85
C ASN A 53 -4.17 -7.08 -6.55
N PHE A 54 -5.42 -7.54 -6.63
CA PHE A 54 -6.18 -8.02 -5.47
C PHE A 54 -5.58 -9.32 -4.94
N GLU A 55 -5.37 -10.30 -5.83
CA GLU A 55 -4.78 -11.59 -5.49
C GLU A 55 -3.33 -11.43 -5.00
N CYS A 56 -2.52 -10.65 -5.72
CA CYS A 56 -1.14 -10.37 -5.31
C CYS A 56 -1.09 -9.56 -4.01
N GLY A 57 -2.05 -8.67 -3.78
CA GLY A 57 -2.21 -7.92 -2.52
C GLY A 57 -2.43 -8.83 -1.32
N ILE A 58 -3.26 -9.87 -1.45
CA ILE A 58 -3.46 -10.88 -0.39
C ILE A 58 -2.13 -11.58 -0.05
N LEU A 59 -1.41 -12.06 -1.06
CA LEU A 59 -0.11 -12.72 -0.87
C LEU A 59 0.93 -11.77 -0.27
N MET A 60 0.94 -10.51 -0.71
CA MET A 60 1.81 -9.45 -0.18
C MET A 60 1.51 -9.20 1.30
N SER A 61 0.25 -9.02 1.70
CA SER A 61 -0.12 -8.80 3.10
C SER A 61 0.29 -9.98 3.99
N GLN A 62 0.11 -11.22 3.51
CA GLN A 62 0.57 -12.41 4.24
C GLN A 62 2.10 -12.41 4.42
N ALA A 63 2.85 -12.10 3.37
CA ALA A 63 4.31 -12.05 3.41
C ALA A 63 4.79 -10.93 4.35
N LEU A 64 4.20 -9.74 4.24
CA LEU A 64 4.55 -8.58 5.06
C LEU A 64 4.42 -8.86 6.55
N LEU A 65 3.30 -9.43 6.99
CA LEU A 65 3.10 -9.75 8.41
C LEU A 65 4.14 -10.75 8.92
N LYS A 66 4.52 -11.73 8.10
CA LYS A 66 5.58 -12.68 8.44
C LYS A 66 6.95 -12.01 8.53
N GLU A 67 7.27 -11.07 7.64
CA GLU A 67 8.54 -10.33 7.69
C GLU A 67 8.60 -9.39 8.89
N LEU A 68 7.52 -8.65 9.17
CA LEU A 68 7.44 -7.77 10.35
C LEU A 68 7.59 -8.54 11.66
N ALA A 69 7.08 -9.77 11.73
CA ALA A 69 7.20 -10.62 12.92
C ALA A 69 8.62 -11.17 13.17
N LYS A 70 9.53 -11.06 12.20
CA LYS A 70 10.94 -11.45 12.39
C LYS A 70 11.80 -10.34 12.99
N ALA A 71 11.30 -9.10 12.95
CA ALA A 71 11.98 -7.91 13.44
C ALA A 71 11.77 -7.72 14.94
#